data_AF-A0A562LGY5-F1
#
_entry.id   AF-A0A562LGY5-F1
#
_cell.length_a   1.000
_cell.length_b   1.000
_cell.length_c   1.000
_cell.angle_alpha   90.00
_cell.angle_beta   90.00
_cell.angle_gamma   90.00
#
_symmetry.space_group_name_H-M   'P 1'
#
loop_
_entity.id
_entity.type
_entity.pdbx_description
1 polymer ?
#
loop_
_entity_poly.entity_id
_entity_poly.type
_entity_poly.pdbx_seq_one_letter_code
_entity_poly.pdbx_strand_id
1 'polypeptide(L)'
;MRARFTLRTPRSVDKKTFMSNREIREWLCSVGFKPAGMPEDDDEEPLRQFFEERSRFIVQHIPGHSEEDKEKRVRAMRYVVFASTHAATNTDFMIVREADGLLLFRLYNNRIERLQQGCELLLKELEASGPKQQMVGHIEVFEHALETPTIKGVVVTNRALYAIKHSRKDALIFSVSLILFIALGLLANTAIVQNSAAIAGHVDRFSTAMLTAMVLSVISVVHIYSTATPPIGWSLHYAAER
;
A
#
# COMPACT_ATOMS: atom_id res chain seq x y z
N MET A 1 -8.25 -2.09 -16.67
CA MET A 1 -8.55 -2.61 -15.31
C MET A 1 -8.86 -1.45 -14.38
N ARG A 2 -9.66 -1.66 -13.33
CA ARG A 2 -9.98 -0.63 -12.33
C ARG A 2 -9.68 -1.12 -10.94
N ALA A 3 -9.26 -0.24 -10.05
CA ALA A 3 -9.19 -0.55 -8.63
C ALA A 3 -9.95 0.51 -7.82
N ARG A 4 -10.47 0.10 -6.66
CA ARG A 4 -10.97 1.03 -5.66
C ARG A 4 -10.55 0.62 -4.27
N PHE A 5 -10.34 1.60 -3.41
CA PHE A 5 -10.18 1.39 -1.98
C PHE A 5 -10.59 2.65 -1.23
N THR A 6 -10.96 2.48 0.03
CA THR A 6 -11.47 3.56 0.85
C THR A 6 -10.51 3.85 2.01
N LEU A 7 -10.20 5.12 2.21
CA LEU A 7 -9.44 5.60 3.36
C LEU A 7 -10.34 6.45 4.25
N ARG A 8 -10.10 6.41 5.56
CA ARG A 8 -10.72 7.37 6.46
C ARG A 8 -10.11 8.75 6.23
N THR A 9 -10.94 9.77 6.02
CA THR A 9 -10.50 11.15 5.87
C THR A 9 -9.68 11.54 7.10
N PRO A 10 -8.46 12.05 6.93
CA PRO A 10 -7.68 12.51 8.06
C PRO A 10 -8.38 13.65 8.81
N ARG A 11 -8.08 13.78 10.10
CA ARG A 11 -8.58 14.92 10.89
C ARG A 11 -7.78 16.17 10.52
N SER A 12 -8.48 17.31 10.49
CA SER A 12 -7.84 18.63 10.34
C SER A 12 -6.84 18.88 11.49
N VAL A 13 -5.94 19.85 11.29
CA VAL A 13 -4.92 20.28 12.26
C VAL A 13 -5.54 20.64 13.61
N ASP A 14 -6.76 21.18 13.61
CA ASP A 14 -7.53 21.54 14.81
C ASP A 14 -8.20 20.33 15.51
N LYS A 15 -8.03 19.12 14.97
CA LYS A 15 -8.44 17.79 15.49
C LYS A 15 -9.93 17.56 15.77
N LYS A 16 -10.79 18.58 15.61
CA LYS A 16 -12.23 18.50 15.87
C LYS A 16 -13.06 18.07 14.67
N THR A 17 -12.57 18.29 13.44
CA THR A 17 -13.30 18.03 12.19
C THR A 17 -12.45 17.23 11.21
N PHE A 18 -13.11 16.63 10.21
CA PHE A 18 -12.43 16.06 9.04
C PHE A 18 -11.86 17.16 8.16
N MET A 19 -10.74 16.88 7.48
CA MET A 19 -10.17 17.81 6.52
C MET A 19 -11.21 18.24 5.47
N SER A 20 -11.21 19.53 5.14
CA SER A 20 -11.91 20.16 4.02
C SER A 20 -11.33 19.71 2.67
N ASN A 21 -12.02 20.02 1.57
CA ASN A 21 -11.51 19.69 0.23
C ASN A 21 -10.18 20.40 -0.06
N ARG A 22 -10.04 21.66 0.38
CA ARG A 22 -8.80 22.43 0.22
C ARG A 22 -7.64 21.77 0.95
N GLU A 23 -7.81 21.45 2.23
CA GLU A 23 -6.78 20.76 3.04
C GLU A 23 -6.38 19.40 2.43
N ILE A 24 -7.34 18.65 1.87
CA ILE A 24 -7.03 17.38 1.18
C ILE A 24 -6.16 17.63 -0.05
N ARG A 25 -6.48 18.63 -0.87
CA ARG A 25 -5.69 18.97 -2.08
C ARG A 25 -4.29 19.42 -1.70
N GLU A 26 -4.17 20.31 -0.72
CA GLU A 26 -2.88 20.78 -0.18
C GLU A 26 -2.03 19.60 0.30
N TRP A 27 -2.63 18.71 1.10
CA TRP A 27 -1.96 17.50 1.57
C TRP A 27 -1.50 16.62 0.41
N LEU A 28 -2.37 16.28 -0.55
CA LEU A 28 -2.00 15.45 -1.71
C LEU A 28 -0.90 16.08 -2.57
N CYS A 29 -0.93 17.40 -2.75
CA CYS A 29 0.13 18.15 -3.42
C CYS A 29 1.44 18.07 -2.64
N SER A 30 1.42 18.15 -1.31
CA SER A 30 2.61 18.00 -0.46
C SER A 30 3.25 16.61 -0.52
N VAL A 31 2.45 15.57 -0.81
CA VAL A 31 2.96 14.21 -1.06
C VAL A 31 3.69 14.10 -2.40
N GLY A 32 3.44 15.03 -3.33
CA GLY A 32 4.02 15.04 -4.67
C GLY A 32 3.03 14.68 -5.78
N PHE A 33 1.73 14.59 -5.50
CA PHE A 33 0.72 14.23 -6.51
C PHE A 33 0.23 15.40 -7.38
N LYS A 34 0.85 16.58 -7.28
CA LYS A 34 0.42 17.80 -7.97
C LYS A 34 0.29 17.55 -9.49
N PRO A 35 -0.92 17.63 -10.06
CA PRO A 35 -1.12 17.39 -11.48
C PRO A 35 -0.57 18.56 -12.31
N ALA A 36 -0.01 18.25 -13.48
CA ALA A 36 0.42 19.25 -14.43
C ALA A 36 -0.78 20.11 -14.89
N GLY A 37 -0.60 21.43 -14.88
CA GLY A 37 -1.63 22.40 -15.28
C GLY A 37 -2.69 22.70 -14.21
N MET A 38 -2.50 22.24 -12.96
CA MET A 38 -3.40 22.62 -11.86
C MET A 38 -3.42 24.15 -11.69
N PRO A 39 -4.60 24.79 -11.64
CA PRO A 39 -4.74 26.21 -11.33
C PRO A 39 -3.95 26.58 -10.07
N GLU A 40 -3.25 27.71 -10.11
CA GLU A 40 -2.50 28.23 -8.95
C GLU A 40 -3.40 28.99 -7.98
N ASP A 41 -4.50 29.54 -8.48
CA ASP A 41 -5.50 30.22 -7.68
C ASP A 41 -6.35 29.19 -6.91
N ASP A 42 -6.58 29.46 -5.63
CA ASP A 42 -7.35 28.61 -4.70
C ASP A 42 -8.87 28.70 -4.92
N ASP A 43 -9.29 29.23 -6.08
CA ASP A 43 -10.69 29.34 -6.44
C ASP A 43 -11.31 27.95 -6.66
N GLU A 44 -12.37 27.66 -5.91
CA GLU A 44 -12.97 26.32 -5.85
C GLU A 44 -13.58 25.89 -7.20
N GLU A 45 -14.16 26.83 -7.95
CA GLU A 45 -14.89 26.52 -9.20
C GLU A 45 -13.94 26.13 -10.36
N PRO A 46 -12.87 26.89 -10.67
CA PRO A 46 -11.84 26.45 -11.64
C PRO A 46 -11.18 25.12 -11.25
N LEU A 47 -10.85 24.95 -9.97
CA LEU A 47 -10.26 23.70 -9.46
C LEU A 47 -11.21 22.52 -9.65
N ARG A 48 -12.50 22.69 -9.32
CA ARG A 48 -13.52 21.66 -9.52
C ARG A 48 -13.61 21.26 -10.99
N GLN A 49 -13.75 22.23 -11.90
CA GLN A 49 -13.85 21.96 -13.33
C GLN A 49 -12.60 21.25 -13.87
N PHE A 50 -11.41 21.65 -13.41
CA PHE A 50 -10.15 20.98 -13.75
C PHE A 50 -10.13 19.51 -13.33
N PHE A 51 -10.51 19.19 -12.09
CA PHE A 51 -10.54 17.82 -11.61
C PHE A 51 -11.67 16.98 -12.23
N GLU A 52 -12.82 17.59 -12.50
CA GLU A 52 -13.91 16.96 -13.26
C GLU A 52 -13.42 16.55 -14.66
N GLU A 53 -12.79 17.46 -15.41
CA GLU A 53 -12.30 17.15 -16.75
C GLU A 53 -11.26 16.02 -16.73
N ARG A 54 -10.29 16.08 -15.81
CA ARG A 54 -9.24 15.07 -15.69
C ARG A 54 -9.75 13.71 -15.23
N SER A 55 -10.80 13.68 -14.42
CA SER A 55 -11.41 12.44 -13.94
C SER A 55 -12.35 11.76 -14.95
N ARG A 56 -12.77 12.45 -16.03
CA ARG A 56 -13.68 11.90 -17.06
C ARG A 56 -13.22 10.53 -17.56
N PHE A 57 -11.93 10.38 -17.82
CA PHE A 57 -11.37 9.13 -18.31
C PHE A 57 -11.62 7.98 -17.33
N ILE A 58 -11.41 8.18 -16.03
CA ILE A 58 -11.67 7.15 -15.00
C ILE A 58 -13.17 6.86 -14.89
N VAL A 59 -14.01 7.90 -14.92
CA VAL A 59 -15.47 7.76 -14.79
C VAL A 59 -16.08 6.98 -15.96
N GLN A 60 -15.62 7.20 -17.19
CA GLN A 60 -16.09 6.46 -18.37
C GLN A 60 -15.90 4.94 -18.24
N HIS A 61 -14.91 4.51 -17.46
CA HIS A 61 -14.60 3.09 -17.25
C HIS A 61 -15.37 2.46 -16.09
N ILE A 62 -16.04 3.24 -15.23
CA ILE A 62 -17.03 2.71 -14.29
C ILE A 62 -18.15 2.06 -15.12
N PRO A 63 -18.73 0.91 -14.75
CA PRO A 63 -19.90 0.34 -15.42
C PRO A 63 -21.01 1.38 -15.60
N GLY A 64 -21.84 1.19 -16.61
CA GLY A 64 -22.86 2.16 -17.03
C GLY A 64 -24.13 1.51 -17.56
N HIS A 65 -24.30 0.21 -17.34
CA HIS A 65 -25.36 -0.58 -17.95
C HIS A 65 -26.64 -0.53 -17.11
N SER A 66 -26.51 -0.43 -15.78
CA SER A 66 -27.64 -0.26 -14.86
C SER A 66 -27.92 1.21 -14.52
N GLU A 67 -29.12 1.53 -14.02
CA GLU A 67 -29.40 2.87 -13.48
C GLU A 67 -28.53 3.16 -12.24
N GLU A 68 -28.27 2.15 -11.41
CA GLU A 68 -27.37 2.25 -10.27
C GLU A 68 -25.95 2.67 -10.68
N ASP A 69 -25.47 2.15 -11.81
CA ASP A 69 -24.19 2.52 -12.38
C ASP A 69 -24.12 3.96 -12.88
N LYS A 70 -25.19 4.43 -13.53
CA LYS A 70 -25.31 5.82 -13.96
C LYS A 70 -25.27 6.74 -12.75
N GLU A 71 -25.98 6.39 -11.68
CA GLU A 71 -25.94 7.13 -10.42
C GLU A 71 -24.54 7.13 -9.80
N LYS A 72 -23.82 5.99 -9.81
CA LYS A 72 -22.43 5.89 -9.34
C LYS A 72 -21.51 6.84 -10.13
N ARG A 73 -21.66 6.92 -11.46
CA ARG A 73 -20.89 7.83 -12.33
C ARG A 73 -21.19 9.29 -12.02
N VAL A 74 -22.47 9.66 -11.90
CA VAL A 74 -22.90 11.03 -11.56
C VAL A 74 -22.38 11.43 -10.18
N ARG A 75 -22.49 10.54 -9.19
CA ARG A 75 -21.98 10.78 -7.84
C ARG A 75 -20.46 10.95 -7.82
N ALA A 76 -19.73 10.11 -8.55
CA ALA A 76 -18.28 10.20 -8.62
C ALA A 76 -17.80 11.54 -9.19
N MET A 77 -18.47 12.04 -10.24
CA MET A 77 -18.18 13.37 -10.81
C MET A 77 -18.55 14.49 -9.83
N ARG A 78 -19.75 14.45 -9.26
CA ARG A 78 -20.26 15.51 -8.37
C ARG A 78 -19.40 15.74 -7.13
N TYR A 79 -18.76 14.69 -6.62
CA TYR A 79 -17.99 14.72 -5.38
C TYR A 79 -16.49 14.48 -5.60
N VAL A 80 -15.98 14.69 -6.82
CA VAL A 80 -14.54 14.63 -7.09
C VAL A 80 -13.82 15.73 -6.31
N VAL A 81 -12.81 15.35 -5.55
CA VAL A 81 -11.98 16.29 -4.76
C VAL A 81 -10.65 16.53 -5.46
N PHE A 82 -10.11 15.48 -6.08
CA PHE A 82 -8.79 15.48 -6.69
C PHE A 82 -8.70 14.40 -7.77
N ALA A 83 -7.93 14.67 -8.81
CA ALA A 83 -7.62 13.71 -9.86
C ALA A 83 -6.21 13.97 -10.41
N SER A 84 -5.42 12.91 -10.58
CA SER A 84 -4.04 13.01 -11.07
C SER A 84 -3.58 11.66 -11.64
N THR A 85 -2.33 11.60 -12.07
CA THR A 85 -1.69 10.40 -12.60
C THR A 85 -0.43 10.13 -11.79
N HIS A 86 -0.29 8.91 -11.29
CA HIS A 86 0.92 8.51 -10.57
C HIS A 86 2.07 8.33 -11.57
N ALA A 87 3.09 9.19 -11.49
CA ALA A 87 4.15 9.27 -12.51
C ALA A 87 4.92 7.95 -12.70
N ALA A 88 5.25 7.24 -11.62
CA ALA A 88 6.08 6.01 -11.71
C ALA A 88 5.38 4.83 -12.41
N THR A 89 4.06 4.72 -12.31
CA THR A 89 3.30 3.57 -12.86
C THR A 89 2.40 3.98 -14.02
N ASN A 90 2.30 5.28 -14.30
CA ASN A 90 1.35 5.87 -15.23
C ASN A 90 -0.09 5.38 -14.94
N THR A 91 -0.46 5.38 -13.66
CA THR A 91 -1.79 4.96 -13.19
C THR A 91 -2.61 6.19 -12.88
N ASP A 92 -3.72 6.35 -13.58
CA ASP A 92 -4.65 7.45 -13.33
C ASP A 92 -5.45 7.16 -12.08
N PHE A 93 -5.66 8.18 -11.26
CA PHE A 93 -6.48 8.06 -10.06
C PHE A 93 -7.31 9.30 -9.81
N MET A 94 -8.46 9.09 -9.20
CA MET A 94 -9.31 10.15 -8.68
C MET A 94 -9.75 9.81 -7.26
N ILE A 95 -10.01 10.87 -6.50
CA ILE A 95 -10.42 10.80 -5.11
C ILE A 95 -11.77 11.47 -5.01
N VAL A 96 -12.73 10.69 -4.53
CA VAL A 96 -14.12 11.13 -4.36
C VAL A 96 -14.39 11.16 -2.86
N ARG A 97 -15.03 12.25 -2.39
CA ARG A 97 -15.48 12.30 -1.00
C ARG A 97 -16.77 11.49 -0.86
N GLU A 98 -16.78 10.56 0.09
CA GLU A 98 -17.98 9.85 0.49
C GLU A 98 -18.57 10.45 1.77
N ALA A 99 -19.80 10.04 2.10
CA ALA A 99 -20.40 10.33 3.40
C ALA A 99 -19.53 9.74 4.53
N ASP A 100 -19.74 10.21 5.76
CA ASP A 100 -19.11 9.66 6.97
C ASP A 100 -17.59 9.88 7.11
N GLY A 101 -17.03 10.86 6.40
CA GLY A 101 -15.60 11.19 6.51
C GLY A 101 -14.72 10.09 5.91
N LEU A 102 -15.12 9.59 4.74
CA LEU A 102 -14.39 8.62 3.95
C LEU A 102 -13.95 9.24 2.61
N LEU A 103 -12.79 8.80 2.13
CA LEU A 103 -12.26 9.11 0.81
C LEU A 103 -12.20 7.83 -0.01
N LEU A 104 -12.91 7.81 -1.12
CA LEU A 104 -12.87 6.72 -2.08
C LEU A 104 -11.85 7.03 -3.16
N PHE A 105 -10.80 6.21 -3.21
CA PHE A 105 -9.82 6.22 -4.27
C PHE A 105 -10.29 5.31 -5.39
N ARG A 106 -10.28 5.82 -6.61
CA ARG A 106 -10.59 5.06 -7.83
C ARG A 106 -9.41 5.20 -8.77
N LEU A 107 -8.83 4.06 -9.14
CA LEU A 107 -7.65 3.98 -9.97
C LEU A 107 -7.97 3.25 -11.26
N TYR A 108 -7.27 3.62 -12.31
CA TYR A 108 -7.38 3.01 -13.61
C TYR A 108 -5.99 2.79 -14.23
N ASN A 109 -5.81 1.60 -14.78
CA ASN A 109 -4.70 1.29 -15.68
C ASN A 109 -5.11 0.14 -16.61
N ASN A 110 -4.60 0.15 -17.83
CA ASN A 110 -4.84 -0.95 -18.77
C ASN A 110 -4.12 -2.24 -18.37
N ARG A 111 -2.99 -2.14 -17.67
CA ARG A 111 -2.21 -3.29 -17.21
C ARG A 111 -2.44 -3.55 -15.74
N ILE A 112 -2.78 -4.80 -15.39
CA ILE A 112 -3.12 -5.16 -14.02
C ILE A 112 -1.92 -5.04 -13.08
N GLU A 113 -0.73 -5.37 -13.56
CA GLU A 113 0.51 -5.29 -12.80
C GLU A 113 0.84 -3.83 -12.45
N ARG A 114 0.63 -2.92 -13.41
CA ARG A 114 0.82 -1.47 -13.19
C ARG A 114 -0.25 -0.89 -12.29
N LEU A 115 -1.48 -1.40 -12.34
CA LEU A 115 -2.55 -1.02 -11.43
C LEU A 115 -2.22 -1.44 -9.99
N GLN A 116 -1.80 -2.68 -9.78
CA GLN A 116 -1.41 -3.20 -8.47
C GLN A 116 -0.22 -2.44 -7.91
N GLN A 117 0.85 -2.26 -8.70
CA GLN A 117 2.00 -1.43 -8.32
C GLN A 117 1.58 0.01 -8.00
N GLY A 118 0.66 0.58 -8.78
CA GLY A 118 0.13 1.92 -8.54
C GLY A 118 -0.61 2.02 -7.21
N CYS A 119 -1.42 1.01 -6.85
CA CYS A 119 -2.08 0.95 -5.53
C CYS A 119 -1.05 0.86 -4.40
N GLU A 120 -0.02 0.03 -4.56
CA GLU A 120 1.04 -0.15 -3.55
C GLU A 120 1.83 1.13 -3.31
N LEU A 121 2.28 1.80 -4.38
CA LEU A 121 3.05 3.04 -4.27
C LEU A 121 2.21 4.17 -3.71
N LEU A 122 0.98 4.34 -4.20
CA LEU A 122 0.08 5.38 -3.74
C LEU A 122 -0.19 5.21 -2.24
N LEU A 123 -0.54 4.01 -1.76
CA LEU A 123 -0.72 3.76 -0.32
C LEU A 123 0.55 4.03 0.49
N LYS A 124 1.72 3.58 0.00
CA LYS A 124 3.01 3.81 0.68
C LYS A 124 3.33 5.30 0.80
N GLU A 125 3.08 6.08 -0.25
CA GLU A 125 3.32 7.51 -0.27
C GLU A 125 2.37 8.25 0.67
N LEU A 126 1.08 7.89 0.70
CA LEU A 126 0.11 8.46 1.64
C LEU A 126 0.44 8.11 3.10
N GLU A 127 0.91 6.90 3.37
CA GLU A 127 1.34 6.46 4.72
C GLU A 127 2.60 7.20 5.19
N ALA A 128 3.54 7.48 4.27
CA ALA A 128 4.82 8.12 4.60
C ALA A 128 4.71 9.63 4.87
N SER A 129 3.75 10.30 4.23
CA SER A 129 3.69 11.77 4.14
C SER A 129 2.50 12.40 4.87
N GLY A 130 1.63 11.59 5.49
CA GLY A 130 0.35 12.05 6.02
C GLY A 130 0.10 11.77 7.50
N PRO A 131 -1.01 12.31 8.05
CA PRO A 131 -1.56 11.84 9.33
C PRO A 131 -1.86 10.35 9.22
N LYS A 132 -1.70 9.57 10.30
CA LYS A 132 -1.97 8.12 10.27
C LYS A 132 -3.32 7.82 9.62
N GLN A 133 -3.29 7.25 8.43
CA GLN A 133 -4.47 6.91 7.65
C GLN A 133 -4.84 5.48 7.94
N GLN A 134 -6.14 5.25 8.08
CA GLN A 134 -6.66 3.91 8.25
C GLN A 134 -7.42 3.55 6.98
N MET A 135 -6.89 2.59 6.23
CA MET A 135 -7.64 1.96 5.16
C MET A 135 -8.85 1.24 5.76
N VAL A 136 -10.00 1.41 5.12
CA VAL A 136 -11.25 0.76 5.48
C VAL A 136 -11.54 -0.32 4.45
N GLY A 137 -11.59 -1.58 4.90
CA GLY A 137 -11.94 -2.72 4.04
C GLY A 137 -10.77 -3.27 3.21
N HIS A 138 -11.06 -3.61 1.96
CA HIS A 138 -10.13 -4.23 1.02
C HIS A 138 -9.92 -3.35 -0.21
N ILE A 139 -8.82 -3.60 -0.92
CA ILE A 139 -8.59 -3.04 -2.24
C ILE A 139 -9.28 -3.96 -3.23
N GLU A 140 -10.22 -3.44 -3.98
CA GLU A 140 -11.01 -4.22 -4.91
C GLU A 140 -10.58 -3.87 -6.34
N VAL A 141 -10.14 -4.88 -7.08
CA VAL A 141 -9.77 -4.74 -8.49
C VAL A 141 -10.84 -5.40 -9.34
N PHE A 142 -11.26 -4.69 -10.37
CA PHE A 142 -12.30 -5.07 -11.29
C PHE A 142 -11.73 -5.16 -12.69
N GLU A 143 -12.12 -6.21 -13.39
CA GLU A 143 -11.97 -6.27 -14.83
C GLU A 143 -12.87 -5.24 -15.51
N HIS A 144 -12.53 -4.90 -16.76
CA HIS A 144 -13.30 -3.90 -17.50
C HIS A 144 -14.76 -4.35 -17.63
N ALA A 145 -15.70 -3.41 -17.47
CA ALA A 145 -17.15 -3.64 -17.47
C ALA A 145 -17.74 -4.58 -16.40
N LEU A 146 -16.94 -5.29 -15.60
CA LEU A 146 -17.46 -6.13 -14.51
C LEU A 146 -17.77 -5.32 -13.24
N GLU A 147 -18.89 -5.66 -12.59
CA GLU A 147 -19.24 -5.10 -11.27
C GLU A 147 -18.64 -5.90 -10.12
N THR A 148 -18.39 -7.19 -10.31
CA THR A 148 -17.83 -8.07 -9.30
C THR A 148 -16.30 -7.91 -9.26
N PRO A 149 -15.69 -7.78 -8.05
CA PRO A 149 -14.25 -7.66 -7.93
C PRO A 149 -13.60 -9.00 -8.24
N THR A 150 -12.66 -9.01 -9.20
CA THR A 150 -11.94 -10.22 -9.63
C THR A 150 -10.71 -10.47 -8.76
N ILE A 151 -10.15 -9.43 -8.14
CA ILE A 151 -9.02 -9.53 -7.21
C ILE A 151 -9.30 -8.68 -5.98
N LYS A 152 -8.93 -9.21 -4.81
CA LYS A 152 -8.96 -8.52 -3.52
C LYS A 152 -7.55 -8.37 -2.99
N GLY A 153 -7.17 -7.14 -2.69
CA GLY A 153 -5.93 -6.77 -2.00
C GLY A 153 -6.19 -6.49 -0.52
N VAL A 154 -5.33 -6.99 0.34
CA VAL A 154 -5.34 -6.72 1.79
C VAL A 154 -4.02 -6.11 2.18
N VAL A 155 -4.03 -4.94 2.83
CA VAL A 155 -2.81 -4.31 3.35
C VAL A 155 -2.21 -5.21 4.44
N VAL A 156 -0.92 -5.51 4.29
CA VAL A 156 -0.18 -6.40 5.18
C VAL A 156 0.31 -5.61 6.38
N THR A 157 -0.41 -5.69 7.50
CA THR A 157 -0.06 -4.99 8.74
C THR A 157 1.15 -5.60 9.46
N ASN A 158 1.35 -6.91 9.35
CA ASN A 158 2.50 -7.61 9.91
C ASN A 158 3.11 -8.53 8.86
N ARG A 159 4.27 -8.12 8.33
CA ARG A 159 4.99 -8.83 7.27
C ARG A 159 5.50 -10.20 7.70
N ALA A 160 5.97 -10.33 8.94
CA ALA A 160 6.44 -11.61 9.46
C ALA A 160 5.31 -12.63 9.58
N LEU A 161 4.16 -12.23 10.14
CA LEU A 161 2.98 -13.11 10.21
C LEU A 161 2.45 -13.46 8.83
N TYR A 162 2.49 -12.52 7.88
CA TYR A 162 2.08 -12.78 6.51
C TYR A 162 2.98 -13.79 5.81
N ALA A 163 4.31 -13.62 5.91
CA ALA A 163 5.29 -14.56 5.36
C ALA A 163 5.09 -15.97 5.94
N ILE A 164 4.89 -16.07 7.27
CA ILE A 164 4.60 -17.34 7.95
C ILE A 164 3.34 -18.01 7.40
N LYS A 165 2.29 -17.22 7.16
CA LYS A 165 0.97 -17.74 6.74
C LYS A 165 0.92 -18.13 5.26
N HIS A 166 1.57 -17.38 4.39
CA HIS A 166 1.36 -17.48 2.93
C HIS A 166 2.51 -18.12 2.15
N SER A 167 3.72 -18.23 2.72
CA SER A 167 4.83 -18.90 2.04
C SER A 167 5.57 -19.83 2.98
N ARG A 168 5.32 -21.15 2.89
CA ARG A 168 6.01 -22.16 3.73
C ARG A 168 7.53 -22.12 3.55
N LYS A 169 8.02 -21.78 2.35
CA LYS A 169 9.45 -21.66 2.06
C LYS A 169 10.04 -20.43 2.73
N ASP A 170 9.42 -19.27 2.59
CA ASP A 170 9.93 -18.03 3.19
C ASP A 170 9.76 -18.03 4.72
N ALA A 171 8.68 -18.64 5.23
CA ALA A 171 8.47 -18.91 6.64
C ALA A 171 9.59 -19.77 7.24
N LEU A 172 9.98 -20.84 6.53
CA LEU A 172 11.04 -21.74 6.96
C LEU A 172 12.40 -21.02 6.93
N ILE A 173 12.71 -20.30 5.85
CA ILE A 173 13.95 -19.52 5.74
C ILE A 173 14.03 -18.48 6.87
N PHE A 174 12.95 -17.73 7.12
CA PHE A 174 12.87 -16.75 8.21
C PHE A 174 13.07 -17.40 9.58
N SER A 175 12.35 -18.50 9.86
CA SER A 175 12.40 -19.18 11.16
C SER A 175 13.76 -19.80 11.43
N VAL A 176 14.35 -20.48 10.44
CA VAL A 176 15.70 -21.05 10.54
C VAL A 176 16.73 -19.95 10.73
N SER A 177 16.66 -18.86 9.95
CA SER A 177 17.59 -17.73 10.08
C SER A 177 17.49 -17.06 11.45
N LEU A 178 16.27 -16.90 11.99
CA LEU A 178 16.05 -16.33 13.32
C LEU A 178 16.59 -17.24 14.44
N ILE A 179 16.35 -18.55 14.35
CA ILE A 179 16.88 -19.53 15.32
C ILE A 179 18.42 -19.53 15.27
N LEU A 180 19.01 -19.52 14.08
CA LEU A 180 20.46 -19.45 13.92
C LEU A 180 21.02 -18.17 14.53
N PHE A 181 20.38 -17.03 14.26
CA PHE A 181 20.78 -15.74 14.83
C PHE A 181 20.74 -15.74 16.36
N ILE A 182 19.67 -16.26 16.97
CA ILE A 182 19.54 -16.36 18.43
C ILE A 182 20.59 -17.31 19.01
N ALA A 183 20.76 -18.49 18.41
CA ALA A 183 21.73 -19.49 18.87
C ALA A 183 23.16 -18.96 18.79
N LEU A 184 23.53 -18.31 17.69
CA LEU A 184 24.84 -17.69 17.50
C LEU A 184 25.04 -16.50 18.45
N GLY A 185 24.02 -15.68 18.66
CA GLY A 185 24.06 -14.58 19.63
C GLY A 185 24.26 -15.05 21.07
N LEU A 186 23.58 -16.14 21.47
CA LEU A 186 23.76 -16.77 22.78
C LEU A 186 25.16 -17.37 22.93
N LEU A 187 25.68 -18.06 21.90
CA LEU A 187 27.03 -18.63 21.91
C LEU A 187 28.12 -17.55 21.96
N ALA A 188 27.92 -16.44 21.26
CA ALA A 188 28.83 -15.29 21.34
C ALA A 188 28.84 -14.69 22.76
N ASN A 189 27.67 -14.59 23.40
CA ASN A 189 27.55 -14.03 24.75
C ASN A 189 28.13 -14.96 25.82
N THR A 190 27.97 -16.28 25.69
CA THR A 190 28.58 -17.25 26.62
C THR A 190 30.11 -17.36 26.44
N ALA A 191 30.63 -17.18 25.22
CA ALA A 191 32.07 -17.10 24.96
C ALA A 191 32.72 -15.87 25.60
N ILE A 192 32.00 -14.75 25.71
CA ILE A 192 32.47 -13.53 26.40
C ILE A 192 32.44 -13.71 27.94
N VAL A 193 31.53 -14.53 28.47
CA VAL A 193 31.32 -14.70 29.92
C VAL A 193 32.15 -15.84 30.53
N GLN A 194 32.64 -16.81 29.73
CA GLN A 194 33.42 -17.95 30.24
C GLN A 194 34.89 -17.94 29.77
N ASN A 195 35.81 -17.61 30.68
CA ASN A 195 37.27 -17.79 30.56
C ASN A 195 37.68 -19.28 30.50
N SER A 196 37.22 -20.01 29.49
CA SER A 196 37.55 -21.41 29.25
C SER A 196 38.43 -21.53 28.01
N ALA A 197 39.71 -21.88 28.21
CA ALA A 197 40.70 -22.04 27.14
C ALA A 197 40.29 -23.10 26.09
N ALA A 198 39.46 -24.08 26.47
CA ALA A 198 38.92 -25.08 25.55
C ALA A 198 37.82 -24.52 24.63
N ILE A 199 37.00 -23.58 25.13
CA ILE A 199 35.95 -22.92 24.33
C ILE A 199 36.57 -21.87 23.40
N ALA A 200 37.59 -21.14 23.87
CA ALA A 200 38.30 -20.13 23.08
C ALA A 200 38.90 -20.70 21.78
N GLY A 201 39.56 -21.87 21.83
CA GLY A 201 40.17 -22.49 20.64
C GLY A 201 39.16 -23.02 19.61
N HIS A 202 37.94 -23.38 20.03
CA HIS A 202 36.86 -23.73 19.13
C HIS A 202 36.16 -22.49 18.57
N VAL A 203 35.94 -21.46 19.40
CA VAL A 203 35.35 -20.18 18.98
C VAL A 203 36.21 -19.49 17.93
N ASP A 204 37.54 -19.49 18.05
CA ASP A 204 38.42 -18.87 17.04
C ASP A 204 38.31 -19.53 15.66
N ARG A 205 38.20 -20.86 15.61
CA ARG A 205 38.05 -21.62 14.35
C ARG A 205 36.64 -21.53 13.76
N PHE A 206 35.62 -21.36 14.60
CA PHE A 206 34.25 -21.16 14.17
C PHE A 206 33.90 -19.68 13.97
N SER A 207 34.75 -18.72 14.36
CA SER A 207 34.42 -17.30 14.38
C SER A 207 34.01 -16.77 13.01
N THR A 208 34.77 -17.10 11.96
CA THR A 208 34.47 -16.65 10.59
C THR A 208 33.20 -17.29 10.06
N ALA A 209 32.99 -18.59 10.29
CA ALA A 209 31.79 -19.30 9.84
C ALA A 209 30.54 -18.83 10.60
N MET A 210 30.65 -18.61 11.91
CA MET A 210 29.60 -18.04 12.76
C MET A 210 29.27 -16.61 12.37
N LEU A 211 30.28 -15.75 12.16
CA LEU A 211 30.08 -14.38 11.69
C LEU A 211 29.40 -14.36 10.32
N THR A 212 29.85 -15.19 9.39
CA THR A 212 29.25 -15.28 8.06
C THR A 212 27.81 -15.78 8.14
N ALA A 213 27.53 -16.81 8.95
CA ALA A 213 26.17 -17.33 9.15
C ALA A 213 25.25 -16.32 9.85
N MET A 214 25.77 -15.55 10.80
CA MET A 214 25.06 -14.47 11.48
C MET A 214 24.73 -13.34 10.51
N VAL A 215 25.70 -12.89 9.70
CA VAL A 215 25.49 -11.85 8.68
C VAL A 215 24.49 -12.32 7.64
N LEU A 216 24.61 -13.55 7.13
CA LEU A 216 23.65 -14.13 6.17
C LEU A 216 22.24 -14.26 6.77
N SER A 217 22.13 -14.61 8.04
CA SER A 217 20.86 -14.71 8.75
C SER A 217 20.23 -13.33 8.96
N VAL A 218 21.02 -12.31 9.32
CA VAL A 218 20.55 -10.91 9.39
C VAL A 218 20.11 -10.42 8.02
N ILE A 219 20.92 -10.62 6.97
CA ILE A 219 20.57 -10.26 5.60
C ILE A 219 19.27 -10.96 5.17
N SER A 220 19.09 -12.23 5.50
CA SER A 220 17.89 -13.00 5.14
C SER A 220 16.65 -12.50 5.88
N VAL A 221 16.75 -12.23 7.18
CA VAL A 221 15.66 -11.66 7.99
C VAL A 221 15.28 -10.28 7.48
N VAL A 222 16.28 -9.41 7.26
CA VAL A 222 16.08 -8.06 6.71
C VAL A 222 15.45 -8.17 5.33
N HIS A 223 15.98 -9.00 4.43
CA HIS A 223 15.48 -9.17 3.07
C HIS A 223 14.01 -9.63 3.05
N ILE A 224 13.63 -10.60 3.87
CA ILE A 224 12.26 -11.09 3.97
C ILE A 224 11.32 -10.01 4.52
N TYR A 225 11.78 -9.27 5.53
CA TYR A 225 11.01 -8.22 6.17
C TYR A 225 10.85 -6.98 5.29
N SER A 226 11.90 -6.55 4.59
CA SER A 226 11.91 -5.32 3.79
C SER A 226 11.40 -5.52 2.36
N THR A 227 11.68 -6.68 1.76
CA THR A 227 11.64 -6.86 0.29
C THR A 227 10.76 -8.01 -0.17
N ALA A 228 10.85 -9.18 0.48
CA ALA A 228 10.12 -10.37 0.00
C ALA A 228 8.62 -10.32 0.30
N THR A 229 8.23 -9.64 1.39
CA THR A 229 6.81 -9.53 1.75
C THR A 229 6.18 -8.31 1.09
N PRO A 230 5.20 -8.49 0.18
CA PRO A 230 4.57 -7.36 -0.49
C PRO A 230 3.76 -6.51 0.52
N PRO A 231 3.64 -5.20 0.29
CA PRO A 231 2.83 -4.32 1.15
C PRO A 231 1.34 -4.67 1.07
N ILE A 232 0.90 -5.27 -0.04
CA ILE A 232 -0.47 -5.72 -0.26
C ILE A 232 -0.44 -7.21 -0.61
N GLY A 233 -1.22 -8.00 0.11
CA GLY A 233 -1.49 -9.39 -0.23
C GLY A 233 -2.64 -9.46 -1.23
N TRP A 234 -2.34 -9.88 -2.47
CA TRP A 234 -3.32 -10.03 -3.53
C TRP A 234 -3.91 -11.45 -3.54
N SER A 235 -5.22 -11.55 -3.72
CA SER A 235 -5.93 -12.83 -3.84
C SER A 235 -6.95 -12.77 -4.98
N LEU A 236 -7.00 -13.82 -5.80
CA LEU A 236 -8.01 -13.97 -6.84
C LEU A 236 -9.36 -14.24 -6.17
N HIS A 237 -10.37 -13.49 -6.57
CA HIS A 237 -11.73 -13.64 -6.13
C HIS A 237 -12.62 -13.80 -7.35
N TYR A 238 -12.82 -15.04 -7.78
CA TYR A 238 -13.91 -15.36 -8.67
C TYR A 238 -15.09 -15.71 -7.80
N ALA A 239 -16.15 -14.89 -7.85
CA ALA A 239 -17.44 -15.35 -7.37
C ALA A 239 -17.77 -16.59 -8.21
N ALA A 240 -17.74 -17.77 -7.58
CA ALA A 240 -18.19 -18.97 -8.24
C ALA A 240 -19.70 -18.80 -8.47
N GLU A 241 -20.08 -18.36 -9.67
CA GLU A 241 -21.46 -18.41 -10.11
C GLU A 241 -21.90 -19.88 -10.05
N ARG A 242 -22.79 -20.17 -9.10
CA ARG A 242 -23.65 -21.35 -9.06
C ARG A 242 -25.09 -20.87 -9.19
#